data_AF-A0AA86DY69-F1
#
_entry.id   AF-A0AA86DY69-F1
#
_cell.length_a   1.000
_cell.length_b   1.000
_cell.length_c   1.000
_cell.angle_alpha   90.00
_cell.angle_beta   90.00
_cell.angle_gamma   90.00
#
_symmetry.space_group_name_H-M   'P 1'
#
loop_
_entity.id
_entity.type
_entity.pdbx_description
1 polymer ?
#
loop_
_entity_poly.entity_id
_entity_poly.type
_entity_poly.pdbx_seq_one_letter_code
_entity_poly.pdbx_strand_id
1 'polypeptide(L)'
;MKLQELEARKIIQMVMGESRPLTKNDEELALLLKKRLTKKECEVLNAQARGKDKEALMNEQKIDATRYDALMMSATKKIKNEFVHGDFFYTKGE
;
A
#
# COMPACT_ATOMS: atom_id res chain seq x y z
N MET A 1 9.83 -7.28 -4.75
CA MET A 1 9.69 -6.84 -3.36
C MET A 1 9.28 -8.00 -2.47
N LYS A 2 10.10 -8.29 -1.46
CA LYS A 2 9.81 -9.25 -0.38
C LYS A 2 8.80 -8.65 0.60
N LEU A 3 8.14 -9.48 1.42
CA LEU A 3 7.16 -9.00 2.40
C LEU A 3 7.80 -8.05 3.42
N GLN A 4 9.01 -8.39 3.88
CA GLN A 4 9.80 -7.61 4.84
C GLN A 4 10.29 -6.25 4.30
N GLU A 5 10.24 -6.03 2.98
CA GLU A 5 10.62 -4.76 2.36
C GLU A 5 9.43 -3.82 2.20
N LEU A 6 8.22 -4.27 2.54
CA LEU A 6 7.00 -3.51 2.39
C LEU A 6 6.63 -2.87 3.73
N GLU A 7 6.57 -1.54 3.77
CA GLU A 7 6.11 -0.78 4.93
C GLU A 7 4.58 -0.85 5.06
N ALA A 8 4.01 -2.06 5.09
CA ALA A 8 2.59 -2.32 4.89
C ALA A 8 1.69 -1.53 5.85
N ARG A 9 2.05 -1.54 7.14
CA ARG A 9 1.37 -0.76 8.19
C ARG A 9 1.39 0.74 7.88
N LYS A 10 2.58 1.28 7.56
CA LYS A 10 2.75 2.71 7.24
C LYS A 10 1.98 3.12 5.98
N ILE A 11 1.96 2.26 4.95
CA ILE A 11 1.17 2.48 3.74
C ILE A 11 -0.33 2.57 4.06
N ILE A 12 -0.85 1.63 4.85
CA ILE A 12 -2.27 1.60 5.22
C ILE A 12 -2.62 2.83 6.06
N GLN A 13 -1.79 3.18 7.06
CA GLN A 13 -1.98 4.37 7.88
C GLN A 13 -1.90 5.67 7.07
N MET A 14 -0.99 5.76 6.10
CA MET A 14 -0.88 6.91 5.20
C MET A 14 -2.16 7.09 4.36
N VAL A 15 -2.80 6.00 3.94
CA VAL A 15 -4.02 6.04 3.11
C VAL A 15 -5.30 6.25 3.92
N MET A 16 -5.37 5.67 5.11
CA MET A 16 -6.59 5.61 5.94
C MET A 16 -6.59 6.58 7.13
N GLY A 17 -5.46 7.21 7.42
CA GLY A 17 -5.22 7.97 8.64
C GLY A 17 -5.16 7.07 9.88
N GLU A 18 -5.11 7.69 11.06
CA GLU A 18 -5.08 7.01 12.37
C GLU A 18 -6.47 6.57 12.86
N SER A 19 -7.40 6.29 11.95
CA SER A 19 -8.81 6.10 12.33
C SER A 19 -9.12 4.79 13.08
N ARG A 20 -8.32 3.73 12.88
CA ARG A 20 -8.50 2.43 13.56
C ARG A 20 -7.18 1.68 13.77
N PRO A 21 -7.01 0.98 14.91
CA PRO A 21 -5.83 0.14 15.15
C PRO A 21 -5.85 -1.08 14.23
N LEU A 22 -4.73 -1.30 13.53
CA LEU A 22 -4.52 -2.47 12.69
C LEU A 22 -4.13 -3.67 13.56
N THR A 23 -5.00 -4.68 13.62
CA THR A 23 -4.86 -5.89 14.47
C THR A 23 -3.93 -6.93 13.87
N LYS A 24 -3.82 -6.99 12.54
CA LYS A 24 -2.91 -7.89 11.82
C LYS A 24 -1.45 -7.50 12.01
N ASN A 25 -0.58 -8.49 11.98
CA ASN A 25 0.87 -8.26 11.98
C ASN A 25 1.35 -7.74 10.60
N ASP A 26 2.58 -7.25 10.55
CA ASP A 26 3.10 -6.60 9.35
C ASP A 26 3.23 -7.56 8.15
N GLU A 27 3.50 -8.85 8.38
CA GLU A 27 3.56 -9.86 7.31
C GLU A 27 2.19 -10.14 6.70
N GLU A 28 1.15 -10.25 7.53
CA GLU A 28 -0.23 -10.44 7.10
C GLU A 28 -0.74 -9.23 6.30
N LEU A 29 -0.44 -8.03 6.79
CA LEU A 29 -0.75 -6.78 6.08
C LEU A 29 0.00 -6.72 4.75
N ALA A 30 1.28 -7.09 4.72
CA ALA A 30 2.07 -7.12 3.50
C ALA A 30 1.52 -8.14 2.48
N LEU A 31 1.06 -9.31 2.96
CA LEU A 31 0.45 -10.33 2.11
C LEU A 31 -0.88 -9.84 1.52
N LEU A 32 -1.72 -9.17 2.32
CA LEU A 32 -2.96 -8.56 1.86
C LEU A 32 -2.69 -7.53 0.77
N LEU A 33 -1.75 -6.60 1.00
CA LEU A 33 -1.38 -5.60 0.01
C LEU A 33 -0.89 -6.25 -1.30
N LYS A 34 -0.01 -7.26 -1.23
CA LYS A 34 0.47 -7.95 -2.44
C LYS A 34 -0.60 -8.76 -3.19
N LYS A 35 -1.66 -9.21 -2.50
CA LYS A 35 -2.80 -9.88 -3.15
C LYS A 35 -3.71 -8.91 -3.90
N ARG A 36 -3.83 -7.66 -3.43
CA ARG A 36 -4.76 -6.66 -3.97
C ARG A 36 -4.10 -5.68 -4.94
N LEU A 37 -2.84 -5.35 -4.70
CA LEU A 37 -2.09 -4.38 -5.48
C LEU A 37 -1.17 -5.08 -6.48
N THR A 38 -1.02 -4.47 -7.65
CA THR A 38 0.01 -4.85 -8.62
C THR A 38 1.40 -4.48 -8.09
N LYS A 39 2.45 -5.07 -8.69
CA LYS A 39 3.85 -4.77 -8.32
C LYS A 39 4.14 -3.26 -8.36
N LYS A 40 3.70 -2.56 -9.42
CA LYS A 40 3.92 -1.11 -9.57
C LYS A 40 3.16 -0.29 -8.53
N GLU A 41 1.88 -0.62 -8.27
CA GLU A 41 1.10 0.06 -7.21
C GLU A 41 1.76 -0.08 -5.83
N CYS A 42 2.23 -1.29 -5.52
CA CYS A 42 2.99 -1.58 -4.31
C CYS A 42 4.29 -0.75 -4.24
N GLU A 43 5.06 -0.68 -5.33
CA GLU A 43 6.31 0.07 -5.36
C GLU A 43 6.10 1.58 -5.21
N VAL A 44 5.07 2.14 -5.85
CA VAL A 44 4.73 3.57 -5.73
C VAL A 44 4.30 3.91 -4.30
N LEU A 45 3.43 3.13 -3.68
CA LEU A 45 3.02 3.36 -2.28
C LEU A 45 4.16 3.14 -1.28
N ASN A 46 4.99 2.11 -1.48
CA ASN A 46 6.11 1.81 -0.58
C ASN A 46 7.18 2.89 -0.64
N ALA A 47 7.47 3.41 -1.85
CA ALA A 47 8.38 4.54 -2.03
C ALA A 47 7.87 5.79 -1.30
N GLN A 48 6.57 6.09 -1.43
CA GLN A 48 5.95 7.20 -0.71
C GLN A 48 6.02 7.01 0.81
N ALA A 49 5.71 5.81 1.32
CA ALA A 49 5.79 5.50 2.74
C ALA A 49 7.24 5.60 3.27
N ARG A 50 8.23 5.31 2.44
CA ARG A 50 9.67 5.43 2.78
C ARG A 50 10.21 6.85 2.60
N GLY A 51 9.42 7.80 2.11
CA GLY A 51 9.88 9.15 1.82
C GLY A 51 10.89 9.22 0.66
N LYS A 52 10.83 8.25 -0.26
CA LYS A 52 11.67 8.26 -1.47
C LYS A 52 11.19 9.37 -2.40
N ASP A 53 12.15 10.03 -3.05
CA ASP A 53 11.87 11.07 -4.03
C ASP A 53 10.98 10.58 -5.19
N LYS A 54 9.94 11.34 -5.50
CA LYS A 54 8.94 11.01 -6.53
C LYS A 54 9.58 10.95 -7.92
N GLU A 55 10.45 11.90 -8.25
CA GLU A 55 11.09 11.97 -9.57
C GLU A 55 12.07 10.82 -9.78
N ALA A 56 12.88 10.49 -8.76
CA ALA A 56 13.76 9.34 -8.78
C ALA A 56 12.99 8.03 -9.00
N LEU A 57 11.83 7.86 -8.36
CA LEU A 57 10.99 6.67 -8.55
C LEU A 57 10.40 6.63 -9.97
N MET A 58 9.87 7.75 -10.47
CA MET A 58 9.33 7.83 -11.82
C MET A 58 10.37 7.45 -12.88
N ASN A 59 11.60 7.94 -12.72
CA ASN A 59 12.74 7.61 -13.58
C ASN A 59 13.10 6.12 -13.50
N GLU A 60 13.23 5.56 -12.30
CA GLU A 60 13.55 4.13 -12.10
C GLU A 60 12.49 3.21 -12.72
N GLN A 61 11.22 3.56 -12.53
CA GLN A 61 10.08 2.78 -13.00
C GLN A 61 9.72 3.05 -14.47
N LYS A 62 10.40 4.02 -15.10
CA LYS A 62 10.13 4.51 -16.46
C LYS A 62 8.65 4.84 -16.65
N ILE A 63 8.09 5.62 -15.73
CA ILE A 63 6.70 6.09 -15.77
C ILE A 63 6.68 7.62 -15.71
N ASP A 64 5.70 8.23 -16.37
CA ASP A 64 5.46 9.67 -16.28
C ASP A 64 4.59 10.02 -15.06
N ALA A 65 4.44 11.32 -14.81
CA ALA A 65 3.63 11.84 -13.71
C ALA A 65 2.17 11.38 -13.78
N THR A 66 1.58 11.38 -14.99
CA THR A 66 0.19 10.94 -15.21
C THR A 66 0.01 9.49 -14.79
N ARG A 67 0.94 8.62 -15.17
CA ARG A 67 0.92 7.20 -14.82
C ARG A 67 1.20 6.98 -13.34
N TYR A 68 2.10 7.75 -12.75
CA TYR A 68 2.35 7.73 -11.31
C TYR A 68 1.07 8.06 -10.54
N ASP A 69 0.40 9.15 -10.89
CA ASP A 69 -0.80 9.61 -10.18
C ASP A 69 -1.96 8.62 -10.38
N ALA A 70 -2.10 8.03 -11.58
CA ALA A 70 -3.07 6.98 -11.85
C ALA A 70 -2.83 5.71 -11.00
N LEU A 71 -1.56 5.29 -10.85
CA LEU A 71 -1.19 4.16 -9.99
C LEU A 71 -1.49 4.47 -8.52
N MET A 72 -1.19 5.68 -8.07
CA MET A 72 -1.47 6.13 -6.71
C MET A 72 -2.98 6.10 -6.42
N MET A 73 -3.79 6.74 -7.27
CA MET A 73 -5.25 6.75 -7.13
C MET A 73 -5.85 5.33 -7.13
N SER A 74 -5.42 4.47 -8.05
CA SER A 74 -5.87 3.08 -8.12
C SER A 74 -5.53 2.31 -6.85
N ALA A 75 -4.30 2.43 -6.37
CA ALA A 75 -3.84 1.74 -5.16
C ALA A 75 -4.57 2.24 -3.90
N THR A 76 -4.73 3.56 -3.75
CA THR A 76 -5.50 4.18 -2.67
C THR A 76 -6.94 3.67 -2.66
N LYS A 77 -7.60 3.61 -3.83
CA LYS A 77 -8.99 3.10 -3.93
C LYS A 77 -9.10 1.65 -3.47
N LYS A 78 -8.16 0.80 -3.88
CA LYS A 78 -8.13 -0.62 -3.47
C LYS A 78 -7.95 -0.76 -1.95
N ILE A 79 -7.00 -0.04 -1.35
CA ILE A 79 -6.79 -0.06 0.10
C ILE A 79 -8.04 0.40 0.85
N LYS A 80 -8.67 1.50 0.40
CA LYS A 80 -9.93 1.98 0.99
C LYS A 80 -11.04 0.92 0.92
N ASN A 81 -11.12 0.17 -0.17
CA ASN A 81 -12.10 -0.91 -0.31
C ASN A 81 -11.86 -2.03 0.72
N GLU A 82 -10.62 -2.49 0.87
CA GLU A 82 -10.27 -3.51 1.88
C GLU A 82 -10.54 -3.03 3.31
N PHE A 83 -10.33 -1.73 3.57
CA PHE A 83 -10.64 -1.13 4.87
C PHE A 83 -12.13 -1.16 5.17
N VAL A 84 -12.98 -0.86 4.18
CA VAL A 84 -14.44 -0.94 4.31
C VAL A 84 -14.89 -2.38 4.59
N HIS A 85 -14.28 -3.37 3.94
CA HIS A 85 -14.59 -4.78 4.15
C HIS A 85 -14.05 -5.34 5.47
N GLY A 86 -13.26 -4.56 6.20
CA GLY A 86 -12.69 -4.98 7.48
C GLY A 86 -11.56 -6.00 7.35
N ASP A 87 -11.05 -6.23 6.14
CA ASP A 87 -9.99 -7.21 5.87
C ASP A 87 -8.69 -6.87 6.62
N PHE A 88 -8.50 -5.62 7.06
CA PHE A 88 -7.38 -5.23 7.93
C PHE A 88 -7.60 -5.49 9.42
N PHE A 89 -8.85 -5.71 9.86
CA PHE A 89 -9.25 -5.79 11.27
C PHE A 89 -9.65 -7.21 11.71
N TYR A 90 -10.23 -8.01 10.83
CA TYR A 90 -10.72 -9.35 11.18
C TYR A 90 -9.69 -10.43 10.86
N THR A 91 -9.13 -11.09 11.85
CA THR A 91 -8.42 -12.36 11.66
C THR A 91 -9.45 -13.43 11.28
N LYS A 92 -9.16 -14.30 10.30
CA LYS A 92 -10.07 -15.41 9.98
C LYS A 92 -10.22 -16.29 11.23
N GLY A 93 -11.38 -16.21 11.88
CA GLY A 93 -11.73 -17.03 13.05
C GLY A 93 -12.08 -16.22 14.28
N GLU A 94 -13.18 -15.48 14.22
CA GLU A 94 -14.13 -15.28 15.33
C GLU A 94 -15.55 -15.28 14.74
#